data_AF-A0A2W7B2H4-F1
#
_entry.id   AF-A0A2W7B2H4-F1
#
_cell.length_a   1.000
_cell.length_b   1.000
_cell.length_c   1.000
_cell.angle_alpha   90.00
_cell.angle_beta   90.00
_cell.angle_gamma   90.00
#
_symmetry.space_group_name_H-M   'P 1'
#
loop_
_entity.id
_entity.type
_entity.pdbx_description
1 polymer ?
#
loop_
_entity_poly.entity_id
_entity_poly.type
_entity_poly.pdbx_seq_one_letter_code
_entity_poly.pdbx_strand_id
1 'polypeptide(L)'
;MIDNLTGFAYNVSSDNFLFLSSQDSLNVFESVFAEVKQYLRRFATEPDFLSKMQMAFGNNFTPNSVLSFSDAWAKGDFADLPQIEIRSSQEINGALGAFSKENNRIYLAKEFVRENQSHPEIIAQVLLEEIGHFVDSRINVADTPGDEGEFFTALVQGQTLGNGSA
;
A
#
# COMPACT_ATOMS: atom_id res chain seq x y z
N MET A 1 -10.41 9.82 -13.67
CA MET A 1 -10.01 9.25 -14.98
C MET A 1 -9.24 7.98 -14.69
N ILE A 2 -9.48 6.89 -15.42
CA ILE A 2 -8.65 5.69 -15.30
C ILE A 2 -7.34 6.00 -16.02
N ASP A 3 -6.24 5.94 -15.29
CA ASP A 3 -4.93 6.02 -15.91
C ASP A 3 -4.55 4.64 -16.45
N ASN A 4 -4.54 4.53 -17.78
CA ASN A 4 -4.23 3.31 -18.49
C ASN A 4 -2.74 2.93 -18.45
N LEU A 5 -1.87 3.76 -17.84
CA LEU A 5 -0.46 3.44 -17.60
C LEU A 5 -0.22 2.81 -16.22
N THR A 6 -0.99 3.21 -15.21
CA THR A 6 -0.76 2.79 -13.82
C THR A 6 -1.71 1.71 -13.32
N GLY A 7 -2.84 1.43 -13.98
CA GLY A 7 -3.78 0.38 -13.53
C GLY A 7 -4.51 0.71 -12.22
N PHE A 8 -4.24 1.88 -11.63
CA PHE A 8 -4.99 2.44 -10.52
C PHE A 8 -6.01 3.45 -11.04
N ALA A 9 -7.22 3.41 -10.51
CA ALA A 9 -8.24 4.42 -10.79
C ALA A 9 -8.22 5.49 -9.70
N TYR A 10 -7.70 6.68 -10.00
CA TYR A 10 -7.79 7.84 -9.10
C TYR A 10 -9.18 8.48 -9.23
N ASN A 11 -9.92 8.48 -8.12
CA ASN A 11 -11.09 9.35 -7.97
C ASN A 11 -10.68 10.54 -7.13
N VAL A 12 -10.45 11.64 -7.82
CA VAL A 12 -10.01 12.89 -7.20
C VAL A 12 -11.24 13.80 -7.08
N SER A 13 -11.60 14.18 -5.85
CA SER A 13 -12.59 15.23 -5.61
C SER A 13 -12.18 16.53 -6.32
N SER A 14 -13.13 17.36 -6.73
CA SER A 14 -12.89 18.63 -7.46
C SER A 14 -11.84 19.53 -6.78
N ASP A 15 -11.81 19.55 -5.45
CA ASP A 15 -10.85 20.35 -4.66
C ASP A 15 -9.44 19.75 -4.61
N ASN A 16 -9.32 18.45 -4.89
CA ASN A 16 -8.06 17.75 -5.04
C ASN A 16 -7.60 17.70 -6.51
N PHE A 17 -8.51 17.93 -7.46
CA PHE A 17 -8.18 18.03 -8.88
C PHE A 17 -7.29 19.23 -9.17
N LEU A 18 -7.48 20.36 -8.48
CA LEU A 18 -6.59 21.53 -8.57
C LEU A 18 -5.21 21.30 -7.90
N PHE A 19 -5.11 20.36 -6.98
CA PHE A 19 -3.87 20.00 -6.29
C PHE A 19 -3.04 18.96 -7.05
N LEU A 20 -3.71 18.05 -7.76
CA LEU A 20 -3.10 17.02 -8.60
C LEU A 20 -2.93 17.43 -10.07
N SER A 21 -3.41 18.62 -10.47
CA SER A 21 -3.29 19.13 -11.85
C SER A 21 -1.98 19.85 -12.15
N SER A 22 -1.09 20.04 -11.17
CA SER A 22 0.29 20.40 -11.47
C SER A 22 1.03 19.18 -12.02
N GLN A 23 1.84 19.39 -13.06
CA GLN A 23 2.68 18.35 -13.66
C GLN A 23 3.54 17.63 -12.60
N ASP A 24 3.97 18.35 -11.57
CA ASP A 24 4.76 17.83 -10.45
C ASP A 24 4.00 16.81 -9.58
N SER A 25 2.69 17.03 -9.36
CA SER A 25 1.86 16.10 -8.58
C SER A 25 1.52 14.82 -9.36
N LEU A 26 1.45 14.87 -10.69
CA LEU A 26 1.33 13.65 -11.49
C LEU A 26 2.64 12.86 -11.48
N ASN A 27 3.77 13.54 -11.59
CA ASN A 27 5.10 12.91 -11.58
C ASN A 27 5.42 12.20 -10.25
N VAL A 28 4.98 12.74 -9.11
CA VAL A 28 5.21 12.08 -7.81
C VAL A 28 4.44 10.76 -7.73
N PHE A 29 3.16 10.75 -8.12
CA PHE A 29 2.34 9.54 -8.04
C PHE A 29 2.81 8.45 -9.01
N GLU A 30 3.20 8.81 -10.24
CA GLU A 30 3.86 7.86 -11.16
C GLU A 30 5.08 7.19 -10.52
N SER A 31 5.92 7.98 -9.84
CA SER A 31 7.12 7.48 -9.17
C SER A 31 6.76 6.57 -7.99
N VAL A 32 5.82 6.99 -7.13
CA VAL A 32 5.29 6.21 -6.01
C VAL A 32 4.76 4.86 -6.48
N PHE A 33 3.95 4.83 -7.55
CA PHE A 33 3.37 3.59 -8.04
C PHE A 33 4.38 2.67 -8.70
N ALA A 34 5.33 3.23 -9.46
CA ALA A 34 6.42 2.44 -10.01
C ALA A 34 7.21 1.76 -8.89
N GLU A 35 7.52 2.49 -7.82
CA GLU A 35 8.27 1.99 -6.67
C GLU A 35 7.49 0.92 -5.89
N VAL A 36 6.23 1.19 -5.51
CA VAL A 36 5.37 0.20 -4.80
C VAL A 36 5.22 -1.08 -5.61
N LYS A 37 4.96 -0.99 -6.92
CA LYS A 37 4.84 -2.18 -7.78
C LYS A 37 6.15 -2.95 -7.87
N GLN A 38 7.29 -2.25 -7.93
CA GLN A 38 8.60 -2.89 -7.95
C GLN A 38 8.84 -3.66 -6.64
N TYR A 39 8.54 -3.04 -5.49
CA TYR A 39 8.67 -3.71 -4.19
C TYR A 39 7.75 -4.93 -4.09
N LEU A 40 6.45 -4.79 -4.38
CA LEU A 40 5.50 -5.90 -4.31
C LEU A 40 5.88 -7.04 -5.27
N ARG A 41 6.31 -6.71 -6.50
CA ARG A 41 6.76 -7.71 -7.47
C ARG A 41 8.01 -8.44 -7.01
N ARG A 42 8.99 -7.73 -6.45
CA ARG A 42 10.20 -8.36 -5.91
C ARG A 42 9.82 -9.30 -4.78
N PHE A 43 9.10 -8.79 -3.79
CA PHE A 43 8.63 -9.53 -2.62
C PHE A 43 7.85 -10.80 -3.01
N ALA A 44 6.94 -10.69 -3.97
CA ALA A 44 6.14 -11.81 -4.48
C ALA A 44 6.97 -12.95 -5.10
N THR A 45 8.20 -12.67 -5.55
CA THR A 45 9.11 -13.65 -6.16
C THR A 45 10.16 -14.19 -5.18
N GLU A 46 10.16 -13.73 -3.93
CA GLU A 46 11.12 -14.19 -2.94
C GLU A 46 10.78 -15.63 -2.48
N PRO A 47 11.79 -16.51 -2.34
CA PRO A 47 11.56 -17.90 -1.97
C PRO A 47 10.96 -18.06 -0.56
N ASP A 48 11.09 -17.04 0.29
CA ASP A 48 10.55 -16.99 1.65
C ASP A 48 9.27 -16.14 1.76
N PHE A 49 8.61 -15.78 0.65
CA PHE A 49 7.37 -14.99 0.62
C PHE A 49 6.32 -15.48 1.64
N LEU A 50 5.98 -16.78 1.63
CA LEU A 50 4.99 -17.34 2.54
C LEU A 50 5.40 -17.17 4.02
N SER A 51 6.70 -17.37 4.32
CA SER A 51 7.20 -17.20 5.68
C SER A 51 7.13 -15.74 6.13
N LYS A 52 7.40 -14.78 5.23
CA LYS A 52 7.28 -13.34 5.51
C LYS A 52 5.82 -12.91 5.69
N MET A 53 4.90 -13.46 4.90
CA MET A 53 3.46 -13.28 5.11
C MET A 53 3.00 -13.79 6.48
N GLN A 54 3.53 -14.94 6.92
CA GLN A 54 3.24 -15.50 8.24
C GLN A 54 3.82 -14.65 9.38
N MET A 55 5.00 -14.05 9.17
CA MET A 55 5.58 -13.09 10.10
C MET A 55 4.71 -11.83 10.21
N ALA A 56 4.23 -11.29 9.09
CA ALA A 56 3.37 -10.11 9.04
C ALA A 56 2.00 -10.33 9.67
N PHE A 57 1.29 -11.39 9.26
CA PHE A 57 -0.15 -11.53 9.48
C PHE A 57 -0.52 -12.76 10.32
N GLY A 58 0.48 -13.37 10.98
CA GLY A 58 0.31 -14.59 11.77
C GLY A 58 0.06 -15.84 10.93
N ASN A 59 -0.41 -16.91 11.58
CA ASN A 59 -0.54 -18.24 10.97
C ASN A 59 -2.00 -18.68 10.72
N ASN A 60 -2.95 -17.76 10.88
CA ASN A 60 -4.39 -18.10 10.87
C ASN A 60 -5.02 -18.09 9.46
N PHE A 61 -4.29 -17.62 8.45
CA PHE A 61 -4.73 -17.67 7.06
C PHE A 61 -4.33 -18.99 6.38
N THR A 62 -5.07 -19.36 5.32
CA THR A 62 -4.70 -20.52 4.49
C THR A 62 -3.58 -20.14 3.52
N PRO A 63 -2.55 -20.97 3.29
CA PRO A 63 -1.48 -20.63 2.34
C PRO A 63 -1.99 -20.22 0.95
N ASN A 64 -3.07 -20.83 0.47
CA ASN A 64 -3.65 -20.50 -0.83
C ASN A 64 -4.17 -19.05 -0.93
N SER A 65 -4.60 -18.42 0.17
CA SER A 65 -5.11 -17.04 0.16
C SER A 65 -4.01 -15.99 -0.01
N VAL A 66 -2.76 -16.31 0.34
CA VAL A 66 -1.60 -15.43 0.10
C VAL A 66 -0.89 -15.73 -1.22
N LEU A 67 -0.95 -16.98 -1.69
CA LEU A 67 -0.31 -17.37 -2.95
C LEU A 67 -0.95 -16.69 -4.18
N SER A 68 -2.24 -16.35 -4.13
CA SER A 68 -2.87 -15.55 -5.20
C SER A 68 -2.25 -14.16 -5.35
N PHE A 69 -1.86 -13.51 -4.25
CA PHE A 69 -1.14 -12.23 -4.30
C PHE A 69 0.26 -12.40 -4.89
N SER A 70 1.00 -13.43 -4.47
CA SER A 70 2.31 -13.74 -5.04
C SER A 70 2.22 -13.97 -6.56
N ASP A 71 1.26 -14.80 -7.01
CA ASP A 71 1.06 -15.09 -8.43
C ASP A 71 0.71 -13.85 -9.27
N ALA A 72 -0.16 -12.98 -8.75
CA ALA A 72 -0.58 -11.76 -9.43
C ALA A 72 0.58 -10.75 -9.49
N TRP A 73 1.18 -10.40 -8.36
CA TRP A 73 2.23 -9.39 -8.27
C TRP A 73 3.50 -9.81 -9.01
N ALA A 74 3.87 -11.10 -9.00
CA ALA A 74 5.02 -11.60 -9.77
C ALA A 74 4.86 -11.36 -11.28
N LYS A 75 3.62 -11.48 -11.79
CA LYS A 75 3.24 -11.20 -13.18
C LYS A 75 3.04 -9.70 -13.46
N GLY A 76 3.11 -8.86 -12.43
CA GLY A 76 2.82 -7.43 -12.54
C GLY A 76 1.33 -7.12 -12.63
N ASP A 77 0.48 -8.05 -12.21
CA ASP A 77 -0.95 -7.82 -12.08
C ASP A 77 -1.26 -7.24 -10.70
N PHE A 78 -1.78 -6.00 -10.70
CA PHE A 78 -2.09 -5.23 -9.50
C PHE A 78 -3.55 -4.75 -9.50
N ALA A 79 -4.40 -5.33 -10.36
CA ALA A 79 -5.78 -4.87 -10.54
C ALA A 79 -6.64 -5.00 -9.28
N ASP A 80 -6.29 -5.92 -8.38
CA ASP A 80 -6.98 -6.16 -7.12
C ASP A 80 -6.62 -5.15 -6.02
N LEU A 81 -5.58 -4.32 -6.21
CA LEU A 81 -5.21 -3.33 -5.21
C LEU A 81 -6.32 -2.26 -5.06
N PRO A 82 -6.58 -1.77 -3.83
CA PRO A 82 -7.58 -0.74 -3.60
C PRO A 82 -7.34 0.52 -4.42
N GLN A 83 -8.43 1.22 -4.75
CA GLN A 83 -8.32 2.57 -5.27
C GLN A 83 -7.75 3.51 -4.21
N ILE A 84 -7.00 4.51 -4.66
CA ILE A 84 -6.41 5.53 -3.80
C ILE A 84 -7.17 6.84 -3.95
N GLU A 85 -7.43 7.47 -2.81
CA GLU A 85 -8.13 8.73 -2.74
C GLU A 85 -7.42 9.71 -1.81
N ILE A 86 -7.22 10.94 -2.29
CA ILE A 86 -6.61 11.98 -1.47
C ILE A 86 -7.70 12.65 -0.64
N ARG A 87 -7.46 12.79 0.66
CA ARG A 87 -8.35 13.46 1.62
C ARG A 87 -7.53 14.35 2.56
N SER A 88 -8.15 15.32 3.21
CA SER A 88 -7.44 16.05 4.26
C SER A 88 -7.07 15.11 5.41
N SER A 89 -5.96 15.34 6.09
CA SER A 89 -5.58 14.55 7.28
C SER A 89 -6.71 14.54 8.32
N GLN A 90 -7.44 15.66 8.46
CA GLN A 90 -8.59 15.79 9.37
C GLN A 90 -9.74 14.82 9.02
N GLU A 91 -10.02 14.60 7.74
CA GLU A 91 -11.04 13.64 7.28
C GLU A 91 -10.64 12.19 7.58
N ILE A 92 -9.35 11.91 7.78
CA ILE A 92 -8.82 10.58 8.13
C ILE A 92 -8.23 10.53 9.54
N ASN A 93 -8.84 11.27 10.48
CA ASN A 93 -8.49 11.27 11.91
C ASN A 93 -7.03 11.66 12.23
N GLY A 94 -6.40 12.44 11.37
CA GLY A 94 -5.02 12.91 11.51
C GLY A 94 -3.96 11.94 10.99
N ALA A 95 -4.35 10.81 10.39
CA ALA A 95 -3.41 9.83 9.85
C ALA A 95 -2.71 10.30 8.57
N LEU A 96 -1.57 9.68 8.22
CA LEU A 96 -0.85 9.92 6.96
C LEU A 96 -1.46 9.11 5.80
N GLY A 97 -1.88 7.89 6.10
CA GLY A 97 -2.65 6.99 5.26
C GLY A 97 -3.78 6.35 6.07
N ALA A 98 -4.76 5.78 5.38
CA ALA A 98 -5.75 4.90 6.01
C ALA A 98 -6.40 3.96 4.99
N PHE A 99 -6.43 2.67 5.26
CA PHE A 99 -7.21 1.69 4.53
C PHE A 99 -8.61 1.54 5.15
N SER A 100 -9.65 1.69 4.33
CA SER A 100 -11.03 1.42 4.71
C SER A 100 -11.50 0.10 4.11
N LYS A 101 -11.68 -0.91 4.96
CA LYS A 101 -12.26 -2.21 4.58
C LYS A 101 -13.69 -2.07 4.02
N GLU A 102 -14.49 -1.17 4.58
CA GLU A 102 -15.88 -0.92 4.15
C GLU A 102 -15.95 -0.42 2.71
N ASN A 103 -15.06 0.50 2.33
CA ASN A 103 -15.04 1.12 1.01
C ASN A 103 -14.05 0.47 0.04
N ASN A 104 -13.26 -0.51 0.51
CA ASN A 104 -12.11 -1.09 -0.18
C ASN A 104 -11.23 -0.02 -0.84
N ARG A 105 -10.77 0.93 -0.02
CA ARG A 105 -10.12 2.16 -0.48
C ARG A 105 -8.99 2.55 0.44
N ILE A 106 -7.89 3.00 -0.15
CA ILE A 106 -6.79 3.62 0.57
C ILE A 106 -6.96 5.13 0.47
N TYR A 107 -6.85 5.80 1.60
CA TYR A 107 -6.80 7.25 1.69
C TYR A 107 -5.38 7.69 2.00
N LEU A 108 -4.91 8.76 1.36
CA LEU A 108 -3.65 9.43 1.70
C LEU A 108 -3.94 10.87 2.08
N ALA A 109 -3.32 11.34 3.17
CA ALA A 109 -3.44 12.72 3.60
C ALA A 109 -2.85 13.69 2.57
N LYS A 110 -3.64 14.67 2.17
CA LYS A 110 -3.27 15.72 1.23
C LYS A 110 -2.05 16.50 1.71
N GLU A 111 -2.04 16.85 3.00
CA GLU A 111 -0.96 17.58 3.66
C GLU A 111 0.34 16.78 3.60
N PHE A 112 0.27 15.48 3.92
CA PHE A 112 1.39 14.55 3.85
C PHE A 112 1.97 14.44 2.43
N VAL A 113 1.11 14.24 1.42
CA VAL A 113 1.54 14.17 0.02
C VAL A 113 2.17 15.48 -0.43
N ARG A 114 1.63 16.63 0.01
CA ARG A 114 2.16 17.96 -0.31
C ARG A 114 3.56 18.16 0.25
N GLU A 115 3.80 17.73 1.48
CA GLU A 115 5.07 17.90 2.17
C GLU A 115 6.17 17.00 1.59
N ASN A 116 5.79 15.88 0.96
CA ASN A 116 6.71 14.86 0.46
C ASN A 116 6.76 14.76 -1.07
N GLN A 117 6.36 15.81 -1.82
CA GLN A 117 6.38 15.79 -3.29
C GLN A 117 7.75 15.49 -3.89
N SER A 118 8.84 15.90 -3.22
CA SER A 118 10.21 15.62 -3.62
C SER A 118 10.79 14.32 -3.07
N HIS A 119 10.01 13.58 -2.28
CA HIS A 119 10.41 12.36 -1.57
C HIS A 119 9.36 11.25 -1.80
N PRO A 120 9.15 10.80 -3.05
CA PRO A 120 8.15 9.79 -3.38
C PRO A 120 8.32 8.50 -2.57
N GLU A 121 9.55 8.16 -2.15
CA GLU A 121 9.84 6.99 -1.32
C GLU A 121 9.12 7.02 0.03
N ILE A 122 8.92 8.21 0.62
CA ILE A 122 8.21 8.38 1.90
C ILE A 122 6.72 8.10 1.70
N ILE A 123 6.16 8.56 0.59
CA ILE A 123 4.75 8.31 0.24
C ILE A 123 4.54 6.82 -0.09
N ALA A 124 5.50 6.20 -0.77
CA ALA A 124 5.48 4.78 -1.09
C ALA A 124 5.48 3.90 0.17
N GLN A 125 6.20 4.28 1.23
CA GLN A 125 6.19 3.57 2.51
C GLN A 125 4.81 3.55 3.15
N VAL A 126 4.16 4.71 3.28
CA VAL A 126 2.80 4.80 3.82
C VAL A 126 1.82 4.04 2.93
N LEU A 127 1.97 4.11 1.60
CA LEU A 127 1.10 3.34 0.71
C LEU A 127 1.29 1.82 0.85
N LEU A 128 2.51 1.34 1.06
CA LEU A 128 2.77 -0.09 1.31
C LEU A 128 2.13 -0.56 2.62
N GLU A 129 2.12 0.30 3.64
CA GLU A 129 1.50 0.02 4.94
C GLU A 129 -0.02 -0.19 4.79
N GLU A 130 -0.68 0.70 4.06
CA GLU A 130 -2.11 0.57 3.78
C GLU A 130 -2.44 -0.61 2.85
N ILE A 131 -1.52 -0.98 1.96
CA ILE A 131 -1.63 -2.23 1.19
C ILE A 131 -1.50 -3.45 2.12
N GLY A 132 -0.65 -3.38 3.14
CA GLY A 132 -0.54 -4.40 4.18
C GLY A 132 -1.87 -4.63 4.90
N HIS A 133 -2.52 -3.57 5.37
CA HIS A 133 -3.85 -3.64 5.98
C HIS A 133 -4.92 -4.19 5.01
N PHE A 134 -4.87 -3.80 3.74
CA PHE A 134 -5.72 -4.41 2.71
C PHE A 134 -5.49 -5.92 2.61
N VAL A 135 -4.24 -6.36 2.55
CA VAL A 135 -3.89 -7.78 2.43
C VAL A 135 -4.35 -8.56 3.65
N ASP A 136 -4.10 -8.05 4.86
CA ASP A 136 -4.59 -8.65 6.11
C ASP A 136 -6.11 -8.86 6.06
N SER A 137 -6.85 -7.80 5.68
CA SER A 137 -8.31 -7.83 5.59
C SER A 137 -8.88 -8.86 4.60
N ARG A 138 -8.05 -9.34 3.66
CA ARG A 138 -8.42 -10.33 2.63
C ARG A 138 -8.09 -11.76 3.04
N ILE A 139 -7.03 -11.96 3.82
CA ILE A 139 -6.53 -13.29 4.16
C ILE A 139 -6.97 -13.74 5.55
N ASN A 140 -7.20 -12.78 6.47
CA ASN A 140 -7.61 -13.04 7.84
C ASN A 140 -9.09 -12.69 8.06
N VAL A 141 -9.75 -13.51 8.90
CA VAL A 141 -11.16 -13.30 9.29
C VAL A 141 -11.28 -12.14 10.28
N ALA A 142 -10.34 -12.07 11.21
CA ALA A 142 -10.20 -11.00 12.18
C ALA A 142 -8.89 -10.26 11.89
N ASP A 143 -8.93 -8.95 12.06
CA ASP A 143 -7.79 -8.05 11.91
C ASP A 143 -6.63 -8.54 12.79
N THR A 144 -5.41 -8.55 12.23
CA THR A 144 -4.21 -8.82 13.01
C THR A 144 -3.99 -7.64 13.97
N PRO A 145 -3.88 -7.85 15.30
CA PRO A 145 -3.68 -6.74 16.22
C PRO A 145 -2.28 -6.11 16.07
N GLY A 146 -2.22 -4.78 16.00
CA GLY A 146 -0.97 -4.01 16.03
C GLY A 146 -0.77 -3.22 14.74
N ASP A 147 0.48 -3.09 14.33
CA ASP A 147 0.90 -2.35 13.13
C ASP A 147 1.42 -3.35 12.07
N GLU A 148 0.61 -4.34 11.73
CA GLU A 148 0.97 -5.39 10.76
C GLU A 148 1.26 -4.83 9.36
N GLY A 149 0.63 -3.69 9.02
CA GLY A 149 0.94 -2.92 7.82
C GLY A 149 2.38 -2.39 7.82
N GLU A 150 2.86 -1.84 8.95
CA GLU A 150 4.24 -1.36 9.10
C GLU A 150 5.22 -2.53 9.00
N PHE A 151 4.91 -3.65 9.68
CA PHE A 151 5.76 -4.83 9.65
C PHE A 151 5.83 -5.48 8.26
N PHE A 152 4.69 -5.56 7.56
CA PHE A 152 4.62 -5.96 6.16
C PHE A 152 5.48 -5.05 5.28
N THR A 153 5.39 -3.74 5.47
CA THR A 153 6.15 -2.73 4.70
C THR A 153 7.65 -2.92 4.85
N ALA A 154 8.14 -3.19 6.07
CA ALA A 154 9.53 -3.49 6.32
C ALA A 154 9.99 -4.77 5.59
N LEU A 155 9.19 -5.83 5.63
CA LEU A 155 9.46 -7.10 4.94
C LEU A 155 9.51 -6.93 3.42
N VAL A 156 8.54 -6.21 2.85
CA VAL A 156 8.43 -5.94 1.41
C VAL A 156 9.62 -5.12 0.89
N GLN A 157 10.10 -4.18 1.69
CA GLN A 157 11.32 -3.42 1.37
C GLN A 157 12.61 -4.24 1.57
N GLY A 158 12.53 -5.43 2.17
CA GLY A 158 13.69 -6.27 2.48
C GLY A 158 14.52 -5.74 3.64
N GLN A 159 13.91 -4.95 4.52
CA GLN A 159 14.57 -4.49 5.74
C GLN A 159 14.82 -5.70 6.66
N THR A 160 16.02 -5.75 7.25
CA THR A 160 16.29 -6.75 8.29
C THR A 160 15.62 -6.29 9.57
N LEU A 161 14.49 -6.89 9.88
CA LEU A 161 13.82 -6.72 11.15
C LEU A 161 14.70 -7.39 12.22
N GLY A 162 15.46 -6.58 12.95
CA GLY A 162 16.21 -7.07 14.09
C GLY A 162 15.25 -7.72 15.07
N ASN A 163 15.61 -8.89 15.61
CA ASN A 163 14.82 -9.55 16.64
C ASN A 163 14.56 -8.53 17.77
N GLY A 164 13.34 -7.98 17.82
CA GLY A 164 12.85 -7.24 18.96
C GLY A 164 13.03 -8.15 20.18
N SER A 165 13.91 -7.73 21.08
CA SER A 165 14.17 -8.46 22.31
C SER A 165 12.88 -8.55 23.12
N ALA A 166 12.70 -9.71 23.76
CA ALA A 166 11.62 -10.04 24.67
C ALA A 166 11.30 -8.97 25.72
#